data_AF-A0A7V9FGL6-F1
#
_entry.id   AF-A0A7V9FGL6-F1
#
_cell.length_a   1.000
_cell.length_b   1.000
_cell.length_c   1.000
_cell.angle_alpha   90.00
_cell.angle_beta   90.00
_cell.angle_gamma   90.00
#
_symmetry.space_group_name_H-M   'P 1'
#
loop_
_entity.id
_entity.type
_entity.pdbx_description
1 polymer ?
#
loop_
_entity_poly.entity_id
_entity_poly.type
_entity_poly.pdbx_seq_one_letter_code
_entity_poly.pdbx_strand_id
1 'polypeptide(L)'
;MSARIVDITTLNTDAIVNAANESLAPGGGVCGAIHRAAGPEMARACAAVGWCPTGEARLTPGFRLPAPFVIHAVGPVWHGG
;
A
#
# COMPACT_ATOMS: atom_id res chain seq x y z
N MET A 1 2.45 22.61 2.61
CA MET A 1 2.07 21.51 1.70
C MET A 1 3.17 21.36 0.67
N SER A 2 3.63 20.14 0.40
CA SER A 2 4.63 19.87 -0.66
C SER A 2 4.07 18.85 -1.64
N ALA A 3 4.32 19.05 -2.93
CA ALA A 3 4.07 18.06 -3.98
C ALA A 3 5.39 17.77 -4.69
N ARG A 4 5.66 16.50 -4.98
CA ARG A 4 6.90 16.04 -5.63
C ARG A 4 6.57 14.87 -6.54
N ILE A 5 7.25 14.77 -7.67
CA ILE A 5 7.22 13.59 -8.55
C ILE A 5 8.34 12.67 -8.10
N VAL A 6 7.98 11.52 -7.54
CA VAL A 6 8.90 10.56 -6.94
C VAL A 6 8.33 9.15 -7.02
N ASP A 7 9.19 8.15 -6.95
CA ASP A 7 8.77 6.79 -6.61
C ASP A 7 8.48 6.74 -5.10
N ILE A 8 7.24 6.43 -4.73
CA ILE A 8 6.83 6.39 -3.32
C ILE A 8 7.61 5.34 -2.52
N THR A 9 8.12 4.29 -3.16
CA THR A 9 8.85 3.19 -2.51
C THR A 9 10.24 3.60 -2.02
N THR A 10 10.76 4.75 -2.45
CA THR A 10 12.08 5.26 -2.05
C THR A 10 12.01 6.28 -0.91
N LEU A 11 10.81 6.65 -0.46
CA LEU A 11 10.65 7.68 0.57
C LEU A 11 11.02 7.16 1.96
N ASN A 12 11.96 7.84 2.60
CA ASN A 12 12.30 7.62 4.01
C ASN A 12 11.41 8.51 4.89
N THR A 13 10.25 7.99 5.24
CA THR A 13 9.25 8.63 6.10
C THR A 13 8.62 7.55 6.98
N ASP A 14 7.85 7.92 8.00
CA ASP A 14 7.30 6.95 8.96
C ASP A 14 6.32 5.96 8.31
N ALA A 15 5.54 6.40 7.33
CA ALA A 15 4.65 5.52 6.58
C ALA A 15 4.41 6.03 5.15
N ILE A 16 4.26 5.10 4.21
CA ILE A 16 3.70 5.39 2.88
C ILE A 16 2.31 4.79 2.75
N VAL A 17 1.49 5.38 1.87
CA VAL A 17 0.12 4.90 1.61
C VAL A 17 0.09 4.09 0.32
N ASN A 18 -0.48 2.89 0.39
CA ASN A 18 -0.76 2.04 -0.76
C ASN A 18 -2.22 2.19 -1.19
N ALA A 19 -2.46 2.40 -2.48
CA ALA A 19 -3.77 2.26 -3.09
C ALA A 19 -4.08 0.77 -3.32
N ALA A 20 -4.80 0.17 -2.37
CA ALA A 20 -5.07 -1.26 -2.32
C ALA A 20 -6.45 -1.63 -2.89
N ASN A 21 -6.66 -2.93 -3.10
CA ASN A 21 -7.98 -3.53 -3.31
C ASN A 21 -8.50 -4.13 -1.99
N GLU A 22 -9.80 -4.45 -1.92
CA GLU A 22 -10.45 -4.90 -0.68
C GLU A 22 -9.91 -6.22 -0.13
N SER A 23 -9.32 -7.07 -0.99
CA SER A 23 -8.69 -8.32 -0.56
C SER A 23 -7.26 -8.16 -0.03
N LEU A 24 -6.73 -6.93 -0.04
CA LEU A 24 -5.31 -6.62 0.22
C LEU A 24 -4.33 -7.50 -0.57
N ALA A 25 -4.78 -8.01 -1.71
CA ALA A 25 -3.98 -8.90 -2.54
C ALA A 25 -2.98 -8.07 -3.36
N PRO A 26 -1.79 -8.63 -3.67
CA PRO A 26 -0.84 -7.99 -4.57
C PRO A 26 -1.51 -7.65 -5.91
N GLY A 27 -1.37 -6.40 -6.34
CA GLY A 27 -1.96 -5.89 -7.58
C GLY A 27 -0.93 -5.30 -8.55
N GLY A 28 -1.42 -4.55 -9.54
CA GLY A 28 -0.60 -3.75 -10.45
C GLY A 28 -0.26 -2.36 -9.89
N GLY A 29 0.21 -1.45 -10.76
CA GLY A 29 0.45 -0.04 -10.43
C GLY A 29 1.35 0.18 -9.20
N VAL A 30 0.98 1.16 -8.38
CA VAL A 30 1.71 1.49 -7.14
C VAL A 30 1.69 0.35 -6.12
N CYS A 31 0.59 -0.40 -6.02
CA CYS A 31 0.48 -1.55 -5.13
C CYS A 31 1.51 -2.63 -5.51
N GLY A 32 1.60 -2.97 -6.79
CA GLY A 32 2.62 -3.90 -7.28
C GLY A 32 4.04 -3.42 -7.03
N ALA A 33 4.31 -2.12 -7.18
CA ALA A 33 5.62 -1.54 -6.88
C ALA A 33 5.97 -1.67 -5.39
N ILE A 34 5.03 -1.34 -4.50
CA ILE A 34 5.18 -1.48 -3.05
C ILE A 34 5.43 -2.94 -2.66
N HIS A 35 4.66 -3.90 -3.18
CA HIS A 35 4.86 -5.32 -2.88
C HIS A 35 6.22 -5.83 -3.38
N ARG A 36 6.67 -5.44 -4.57
CA ARG A 36 7.98 -5.82 -5.10
C ARG A 36 9.12 -5.24 -4.25
N ALA A 37 9.02 -3.97 -3.87
CA ALA A 37 10.05 -3.29 -3.09
C ALA A 37 10.10 -3.77 -1.63
N ALA A 38 8.94 -3.98 -1.00
CA ALA A 38 8.85 -4.47 0.38
C ALA A 38 9.29 -5.94 0.54
N GLY A 39 9.11 -6.76 -0.49
CA GLY A 39 9.45 -8.18 -0.48
C GLY A 39 8.23 -9.11 -0.23
N PRO A 40 8.42 -10.43 -0.37
CA PRO A 40 7.34 -11.43 -0.26
C PRO A 40 6.63 -11.45 1.11
N GLU A 41 7.28 -10.96 2.16
CA GLU A 41 6.73 -10.84 3.50
C GLU A 41 5.50 -9.91 3.54
N MET A 42 5.45 -8.89 2.66
CA MET A 42 4.32 -7.97 2.56
C MET A 42 3.02 -8.69 2.19
N ALA A 43 3.07 -9.60 1.21
CA ALA A 43 1.88 -10.36 0.82
C ALA A 43 1.36 -11.25 1.95
N ARG A 44 2.26 -11.82 2.75
CA ARG A 44 1.90 -12.65 3.91
C ARG A 44 1.24 -11.81 5.01
N ALA A 45 1.78 -10.63 5.30
CA ALA A 45 1.20 -9.72 6.28
C ALA A 45 -0.17 -9.20 5.84
N CYS A 46 -0.33 -8.82 4.58
CA CYS A 46 -1.62 -8.42 4.03
C CYS A 46 -2.67 -9.55 4.14
N ALA A 47 -2.28 -10.79 3.80
CA ALA A 47 -3.17 -11.94 3.93
C ALA A 47 -3.57 -12.23 5.38
N ALA A 48 -2.67 -12.02 6.35
CA ALA A 48 -2.96 -12.18 7.77
C ALA A 48 -3.89 -11.10 8.33
N VAL A 49 -3.80 -9.87 7.81
CA VAL A 49 -4.72 -8.79 8.15
C VAL A 49 -6.13 -9.04 7.57
N GLY A 50 -6.20 -9.60 6.37
CA GLY A 50 -7.45 -9.97 5.72
C GLY A 50 -8.17 -8.79 5.04
N TRP A 51 -9.49 -8.82 5.04
CA TRP A 51 -10.33 -7.90 4.26
C TRP A 51 -10.26 -6.44 4.73
N CYS A 52 -10.25 -5.51 3.77
CA CYS A 52 -10.38 -4.07 4.00
C CYS A 52 -11.53 -3.49 3.16
N PRO A 53 -12.63 -3.05 3.76
CA PRO A 53 -13.72 -2.38 3.03
C PRO A 53 -13.25 -1.10 2.33
N THR A 54 -13.91 -0.77 1.22
CA THR A 54 -13.80 0.55 0.58
C THR A 54 -14.03 1.68 1.61
N GLY A 55 -13.14 2.67 1.63
CA GLY A 55 -13.16 3.79 2.57
C GLY A 55 -12.38 3.53 3.87
N GLU A 56 -11.87 2.31 4.08
CA GLU A 56 -11.05 1.96 5.23
C GLU A 56 -9.56 1.80 4.88
N ALA A 57 -8.74 1.60 5.92
CA ALA A 57 -7.34 1.27 5.80
C ALA A 57 -6.88 0.19 6.79
N ARG A 58 -5.72 -0.41 6.48
CA ARG A 58 -5.01 -1.37 7.34
C ARG A 58 -3.52 -1.06 7.39
N LEU A 59 -2.87 -1.42 8.50
CA LEU A 59 -1.43 -1.17 8.72
C LEU A 59 -0.62 -2.46 8.62
N THR A 60 0.54 -2.40 7.96
CA THR A 60 1.55 -3.47 7.99
C THR A 60 2.96 -2.87 8.20
N PRO A 61 3.95 -3.68 8.61
CA PRO A 61 5.36 -3.30 8.50
C PRO A 61 5.76 -3.05 7.04
N GLY A 62 6.70 -2.13 6.80
CA GLY A 62 7.22 -1.82 5.47
C GLY A 62 8.28 -2.79 4.94
N PHE A 63 8.75 -3.71 5.79
CA PHE A 63 9.77 -4.72 5.47
C PHE A 63 11.06 -4.12 4.90
N ARG A 64 11.32 -4.31 3.61
CA ARG A 64 12.53 -3.80 2.94
C ARG A 64 12.43 -2.34 2.48
N LEU A 65 11.27 -1.72 2.63
CA LEU A 65 11.09 -0.30 2.32
C LEU A 65 11.88 0.57 3.31
N PRO A 66 12.35 1.76 2.89
CA PRO A 66 12.88 2.76 3.82
C PRO A 66 11.83 3.20 4.85
N ALA A 67 10.55 3.25 4.44
CA ALA A 67 9.45 3.52 5.35
C ALA A 67 9.15 2.29 6.23
N PRO A 68 9.13 2.42 7.56
CA PRO A 68 8.91 1.29 8.46
C PRO A 68 7.47 0.77 8.45
N PHE A 69 6.50 1.52 7.92
CA PHE A 69 5.10 1.14 7.84
C PHE A 69 4.47 1.40 6.47
N VAL A 70 3.46 0.60 6.12
CA VAL A 70 2.58 0.84 4.97
C VAL A 70 1.13 0.87 5.42
N ILE A 71 0.43 1.93 5.05
CA ILE A 71 -1.01 2.08 5.24
C ILE A 71 -1.69 1.67 3.93
N HIS A 72 -2.41 0.56 3.94
CA HIS A 72 -3.16 0.05 2.80
C HIS A 72 -4.56 0.64 2.84
N ALA A 73 -4.87 1.60 1.96
CA ALA A 73 -6.17 2.26 1.89
C ALA A 73 -6.92 1.83 0.64
N VAL A 74 -8.22 1.58 0.78
CA VAL A 74 -9.07 1.17 -0.34
C VAL A 74 -9.96 2.33 -0.78
N GLY A 75 -9.68 2.88 -1.96
CA GLY A 75 -10.48 3.92 -2.56
C GLY A 75 -11.71 3.37 -3.31
N PRO A 76 -12.77 4.17 -3.50
CA PRO A 76 -13.92 3.76 -4.30
C PRO A 76 -13.53 3.64 -5.79
N VAL A 77 -14.24 2.77 -6.51
CA VAL A 77 -14.16 2.70 -7.98
C VAL A 77 -15.12 3.72 -8.57
N TRP A 78 -14.62 4.63 -9.39
CA TRP A 78 -15.43 5.64 -10.07
C TRP A 78 -15.76 5.18 -11.50
N HIS A 79 -17.04 5.24 -11.88
CA HIS A 79 -17.57 4.73 -13.14
C HIS A 79 -18.18 5.81 -14.07
N GLY A 80 -17.75 7.06 -13.99
CA GLY A 80 -18.10 8.07 -15.01
C GLY A 80 -19.05 9.19 -14.60
N GLY A 81 -19.73 9.06 -13.45
CA GLY A 81 -20.75 10.03 -13.01
C GLY A 81 -22.15 9.71 -13.53
#